data_AF-A0A933EQJ6-F1
#
_entry.id   AF-A0A933EQJ6-F1
#
_cell.length_a   1.000
_cell.length_b   1.000
_cell.length_c   1.000
_cell.angle_alpha   90.00
_cell.angle_beta   90.00
_cell.angle_gamma   90.00
#
_symmetry.space_group_name_H-M   'P 1'
#
loop_
_entity.id
_entity.type
_entity.pdbx_description
1 polymer ?
#
loop_
_entity_poly.entity_id
_entity_poly.type
_entity_poly.pdbx_seq_one_letter_code
_entity_poly.pdbx_strand_id
1 'polypeptide(L)'
;MRLELATFEVRQVELSHKTGFASGLLTIGRGELAALVARDDAIAGVELELARPGESARIVHVLDAVEPLLKVRGSSCAFPGLLGPARTCGEGRTHRLKGLAVVVCGEFPEGTSGALGYREGFIDMSGPAAPYCTCSDTSNVVLLLQPATGITNEEWDRAIRLAGLSVASYLARTTVDHEPDAVEVFELGSVDSSLPRVVYVDQIQDQGLLVHTLVYGHHADNLLPTVLHPNEMLDGAVVSANYKGGQRVATCIHTMNPVVRALYRLHGREINFAGVVLSRGLHEDHQSL
;
A
#
# COMPACT_ATOMS: atom_id res chain seq x y z
N MET A 1 -10.00 -19.26 4.17
CA MET A 1 -10.07 -18.27 3.09
C MET A 1 -9.17 -18.71 1.95
N ARG A 2 -9.62 -18.54 0.70
CA ARG A 2 -8.82 -18.81 -0.51
C ARG A 2 -8.72 -17.56 -1.38
N LEU A 3 -7.51 -17.02 -1.50
CA LEU A 3 -7.20 -15.84 -2.30
C LEU A 3 -6.40 -16.23 -3.54
N GLU A 4 -6.85 -15.81 -4.71
CA GLU A 4 -6.07 -15.82 -5.94
C GLU A 4 -5.48 -14.43 -6.18
N LEU A 5 -4.16 -14.32 -6.19
CA LEU A 5 -3.44 -13.11 -6.57
C LEU A 5 -2.97 -13.25 -8.02
N ALA A 6 -3.74 -12.66 -8.94
CA ALA A 6 -3.43 -12.63 -10.35
C ALA A 6 -2.44 -11.49 -10.65
N THR A 7 -1.29 -11.84 -11.20
CA THR A 7 -0.15 -10.94 -11.43
C THR A 7 -0.10 -10.52 -12.88
N PHE A 8 -0.01 -9.23 -13.10
CA PHE A 8 0.28 -8.61 -14.40
C PHE A 8 1.62 -7.88 -14.25
N GLU A 9 2.64 -8.33 -14.98
CA GLU A 9 3.98 -7.76 -14.89
C GLU A 9 4.05 -6.45 -15.68
N VAL A 10 4.35 -5.34 -15.00
CA VAL A 10 4.61 -4.05 -15.64
C VAL A 10 6.11 -3.95 -15.92
N ARG A 11 6.46 -3.92 -17.21
CA ARG A 11 7.83 -3.82 -17.71
C ARG A 11 8.17 -2.40 -18.13
N GLN A 12 7.18 -1.63 -18.55
CA GLN A 12 7.33 -0.26 -19.05
C GLN A 12 6.14 0.60 -18.63
N VAL A 13 6.41 1.88 -18.37
CA VAL A 13 5.41 2.88 -18.02
C VAL A 13 5.66 4.15 -18.82
N GLU A 14 4.59 4.68 -19.41
CA GLU A 14 4.65 5.88 -20.23
C GLU A 14 3.42 6.78 -20.01
N LEU A 15 3.63 8.08 -20.13
CA LEU A 15 2.55 9.06 -20.08
C LEU A 15 1.94 9.20 -21.47
N SER A 16 0.61 9.26 -21.52
CA SER A 16 -0.14 9.30 -22.76
C SER A 16 -1.43 10.11 -22.59
N HIS A 17 -2.29 10.07 -23.62
CA HIS A 17 -3.63 10.64 -23.56
C HIS A 17 -4.66 9.74 -22.88
N LYS A 18 -4.43 8.42 -22.81
CA LYS A 18 -5.40 7.44 -22.29
C LYS A 18 -4.72 6.34 -21.49
N THR A 19 -5.31 6.01 -20.35
CA THR A 19 -4.80 4.93 -19.51
C THR A 19 -5.14 3.56 -20.12
N GLY A 20 -4.17 2.65 -20.15
CA GLY A 20 -4.35 1.32 -20.71
C GLY A 20 -3.19 0.39 -20.38
N PHE A 21 -3.41 -0.91 -20.54
CA PHE A 21 -2.38 -1.93 -20.34
C PHE A 21 -2.33 -2.84 -21.55
N ALA A 22 -1.12 -3.13 -22.04
CA ALA A 22 -0.92 -4.08 -23.13
C ALA A 22 0.47 -4.71 -23.02
N SER A 23 0.52 -6.04 -22.88
CA SER A 23 1.77 -6.83 -22.94
C SER A 23 2.90 -6.32 -22.03
N GLY A 24 2.54 -5.79 -20.84
CA GLY A 24 3.48 -5.26 -19.85
C GLY A 24 3.86 -3.78 -20.04
N LEU A 25 3.30 -3.09 -21.02
CA LEU A 25 3.31 -1.63 -21.10
C LEU A 25 2.06 -1.07 -20.42
N LEU A 26 2.24 -0.20 -19.43
CA LEU A 26 1.20 0.61 -18.83
C LEU A 26 1.27 2.04 -19.38
N THR A 27 0.26 2.46 -20.14
CA THR A 27 0.11 3.86 -20.53
C THR A 27 -0.76 4.58 -19.49
N ILE A 28 -0.41 5.81 -19.15
CA ILE A 28 -1.09 6.59 -18.12
C ILE A 28 -1.62 7.89 -18.72
N GLY A 29 -2.94 8.05 -18.71
CA GLY A 29 -3.61 9.28 -19.15
C GLY A 29 -3.47 10.38 -18.09
N ARG A 30 -2.61 11.38 -18.32
CA ARG A 30 -2.38 12.47 -17.34
C ARG A 30 -3.69 13.15 -16.91
N GLY A 31 -4.56 13.47 -17.87
CA GLY A 31 -5.85 14.11 -17.61
C GLY A 31 -6.83 13.22 -16.84
N GLU A 32 -6.79 11.90 -17.07
CA GLU A 32 -7.66 10.95 -16.35
C GLU A 32 -7.26 10.83 -14.88
N LEU A 33 -5.95 10.74 -14.59
CA LEU A 33 -5.45 10.70 -13.22
C LEU A 33 -5.68 12.04 -12.51
N ALA A 34 -5.41 13.17 -13.18
CA ALA A 34 -5.69 14.48 -12.60
C ALA A 34 -7.17 14.65 -12.26
N ALA A 35 -8.08 14.25 -13.16
CA ALA A 35 -9.52 14.30 -12.92
C ALA A 35 -10.01 13.31 -11.84
N LEU A 36 -9.31 12.18 -11.64
CA LEU A 36 -9.60 11.25 -10.56
C LEU A 36 -9.22 11.84 -9.20
N VAL A 37 -8.04 12.45 -9.12
CA VAL A 37 -7.53 13.07 -7.88
C VAL A 37 -8.32 14.32 -7.51
N ALA A 38 -8.69 15.15 -8.49
CA ALA A 38 -9.46 16.39 -8.29
C ALA A 38 -10.93 16.17 -7.82
N ARG A 39 -11.32 14.94 -7.46
CA ARG A 39 -12.63 14.65 -6.88
C ARG A 39 -12.72 14.96 -5.38
N ASP A 40 -11.58 15.13 -4.71
CA ASP A 40 -11.52 15.56 -3.32
C ASP A 40 -11.13 17.05 -3.27
N ASP A 41 -12.03 17.89 -2.77
CA ASP A 41 -11.86 19.36 -2.73
C ASP A 41 -10.69 19.81 -1.85
N ALA A 42 -10.15 18.92 -1.00
CA ALA A 42 -8.94 19.19 -0.24
C ALA A 42 -7.67 19.24 -1.11
N ILE A 43 -7.72 18.76 -2.36
CA ILE A 43 -6.58 18.71 -3.29
C ILE A 43 -6.73 19.81 -4.35
N ALA A 44 -5.85 20.80 -4.32
CA ALA A 44 -5.82 21.89 -5.30
C ALA A 44 -5.25 21.46 -6.66
N GLY A 45 -4.34 20.47 -6.66
CA GLY A 45 -3.65 20.04 -7.86
C GLY A 45 -2.84 18.76 -7.67
N VAL A 46 -2.54 18.13 -8.81
CA VAL A 46 -1.61 17.00 -8.89
C VAL A 46 -0.71 17.18 -10.11
N GLU A 47 0.59 17.07 -9.88
CA GLU A 47 1.57 16.86 -10.94
C GLU A 47 2.00 15.39 -10.97
N LEU A 48 2.24 14.87 -12.18
CA LEU A 48 2.58 13.47 -12.41
C LEU A 48 3.99 13.37 -12.98
N GLU A 49 4.82 12.59 -12.30
CA GLU A 49 6.14 12.19 -12.76
C GLU A 49 6.28 10.67 -12.82
N LEU A 50 7.24 10.19 -13.62
CA LEU A 50 7.61 8.79 -13.68
C LEU A 50 9.08 8.66 -13.30
N ALA A 51 9.39 7.75 -12.38
CA ALA A 51 10.76 7.41 -12.01
C ALA A 51 10.98 5.91 -12.24
N ARG A 52 12.00 5.53 -13.01
CA ARG A 52 12.26 4.13 -13.39
C ARG A 52 13.43 3.54 -12.60
N PRO A 53 13.47 2.20 -12.40
CA PRO A 53 14.60 1.55 -11.76
C PRO A 53 15.92 1.88 -12.46
N GLY A 54 16.94 2.26 -11.69
CA GLY A 54 18.26 2.62 -12.21
C GLY A 54 18.39 4.04 -12.76
N GLU A 55 17.31 4.82 -12.81
CA GLU A 55 17.35 6.23 -13.22
C GLU A 55 18.16 7.07 -12.22
N SER A 56 18.89 8.07 -12.72
CA SER A 56 19.63 9.01 -11.85
C SER A 56 18.68 10.05 -11.27
N ALA A 57 17.79 9.58 -10.41
CA ALA A 57 16.74 10.38 -9.78
C ALA A 57 16.56 9.99 -8.31
N ARG A 58 16.16 10.98 -7.51
CA ARG A 58 15.69 10.81 -6.13
C ARG A 58 14.29 11.38 -6.06
N ILE A 59 13.34 10.55 -5.62
CA ILE A 59 12.00 11.00 -5.25
C ILE A 59 12.07 11.52 -3.82
N VAL A 60 11.58 12.73 -3.57
CA VAL A 60 11.57 13.39 -2.25
C VAL A 60 10.14 13.65 -1.79
N HIS A 61 9.97 14.10 -0.55
CA HIS A 61 8.65 14.33 0.05
C HIS A 61 7.73 13.10 0.00
N VAL A 62 8.31 11.89 0.07
CA VAL A 62 7.56 10.63 -0.04
C VAL A 62 6.78 10.37 1.25
N LEU A 63 5.46 10.23 1.11
CA LEU A 63 4.53 10.02 2.20
C LEU A 63 4.06 8.56 2.26
N ASP A 64 3.74 7.96 1.11
CA ASP A 64 3.36 6.54 1.01
C ASP A 64 3.72 5.97 -0.36
N ALA A 65 3.77 4.64 -0.46
CA ALA A 65 3.89 3.90 -1.70
C ALA A 65 2.89 2.73 -1.71
N VAL A 66 2.11 2.61 -2.78
CA VAL A 66 0.97 1.68 -2.88
C VAL A 66 1.18 0.73 -4.06
N GLU A 67 1.06 -0.58 -3.80
CA GLU A 67 0.98 -1.59 -4.87
C GLU A 67 -0.40 -1.46 -5.56
N PRO A 68 -0.46 -1.33 -6.91
CA PRO A 68 -1.75 -1.25 -7.60
C PRO A 68 -2.51 -2.57 -7.51
N LEU A 69 -3.61 -2.56 -6.75
CA LEU A 69 -4.48 -3.72 -6.53
C LEU A 69 -5.92 -3.45 -6.99
N LEU A 70 -6.57 -4.49 -7.52
CA LEU A 70 -7.98 -4.47 -7.85
C LEU A 70 -8.66 -5.78 -7.48
N LYS A 71 -9.75 -5.70 -6.72
CA LYS A 71 -10.63 -6.85 -6.50
C LYS A 71 -11.54 -7.06 -7.71
N VAL A 72 -11.37 -8.19 -8.42
CA VAL A 72 -12.21 -8.54 -9.58
C VAL A 72 -13.26 -9.62 -9.24
N ARG A 73 -13.05 -10.37 -8.16
CA ARG A 73 -13.99 -11.38 -7.67
C ARG A 73 -13.90 -11.48 -6.15
N GLY A 74 -15.03 -11.45 -5.46
CA GLY A 74 -15.11 -11.54 -4.00
C GLY A 74 -16.21 -10.63 -3.45
N SER A 75 -16.38 -10.61 -2.13
CA SER A 75 -17.42 -9.84 -1.43
C SER A 75 -16.98 -8.44 -0.97
N SER A 76 -15.70 -8.11 -1.18
CA SER A 76 -15.04 -6.87 -0.73
C SER A 76 -14.38 -6.12 -1.91
N CYS A 77 -13.64 -5.06 -1.63
CA CYS A 77 -12.77 -4.33 -2.57
C CYS A 77 -11.30 -4.44 -2.15
N ALA A 78 -10.39 -3.94 -2.97
CA ALA A 78 -9.02 -3.67 -2.52
C ALA A 78 -9.05 -2.45 -1.59
N PHE A 79 -8.26 -2.48 -0.51
CA PHE A 79 -8.24 -1.43 0.51
C PHE A 79 -9.63 -1.14 1.13
N PRO A 80 -10.29 -2.18 1.70
CA PRO A 80 -11.62 -2.06 2.28
C PRO A 80 -11.67 -1.09 3.46
N GLY A 81 -12.81 -0.41 3.61
CA GLY A 81 -12.99 0.71 4.56
C GLY A 81 -12.53 2.07 4.00
N LEU A 82 -11.70 2.07 2.95
CA LEU A 82 -11.22 3.29 2.29
C LEU A 82 -11.78 3.45 0.88
N LEU A 83 -11.67 2.40 0.04
CA LEU A 83 -12.23 2.42 -1.32
C LEU A 83 -13.63 1.79 -1.42
N GLY A 84 -14.18 1.34 -0.30
CA GLY A 84 -15.49 0.71 -0.21
C GLY A 84 -15.81 0.32 1.24
N PRO A 85 -16.93 -0.35 1.50
CA PRO A 85 -17.31 -0.75 2.86
C PRO A 85 -16.24 -1.62 3.53
N ALA A 86 -16.09 -1.47 4.84
CA ALA A 86 -15.19 -2.28 5.67
C ALA A 86 -15.69 -3.74 5.78
N ARG A 87 -15.50 -4.51 4.71
CA ARG A 87 -15.82 -5.94 4.65
C ARG A 87 -14.54 -6.74 4.62
N THR A 88 -14.52 -7.85 5.37
CA THR A 88 -13.40 -8.80 5.40
C THR A 88 -12.94 -9.14 3.99
N CYS A 89 -11.67 -8.89 3.70
CA CYS A 89 -11.04 -9.24 2.43
C CYS A 89 -10.27 -10.57 2.55
N GLY A 90 -9.43 -10.91 1.58
CA GLY A 90 -8.62 -12.14 1.63
C GLY A 90 -9.25 -13.38 0.99
N GLU A 91 -10.37 -13.22 0.27
CA GLU A 91 -11.03 -14.28 -0.50
C GLU A 91 -11.38 -13.86 -1.93
N GLY A 92 -11.34 -14.78 -2.88
CA GLY A 92 -11.72 -14.52 -4.28
C GLY A 92 -10.49 -14.26 -5.15
N ARG A 93 -10.55 -13.28 -6.06
CA ARG A 93 -9.45 -12.93 -6.97
C ARG A 93 -9.15 -11.44 -6.95
N THR A 94 -7.88 -11.13 -6.74
CA THR A 94 -7.33 -9.77 -6.76
C THR A 94 -6.27 -9.70 -7.85
N HIS A 95 -6.37 -8.70 -8.71
CA HIS A 95 -5.36 -8.37 -9.70
C HIS A 95 -4.32 -7.44 -9.08
N ARG A 96 -3.04 -7.65 -9.40
CA ARG A 96 -1.95 -6.74 -9.07
C ARG A 96 -1.14 -6.36 -10.30
N LEU A 97 -0.66 -5.12 -10.34
CA LEU A 97 0.37 -4.67 -11.28
C LEU A 97 1.74 -4.77 -10.60
N LYS A 98 2.45 -5.87 -10.84
CA LYS A 98 3.77 -6.09 -10.24
C LYS A 98 4.84 -5.31 -11.00
N GLY A 99 5.84 -4.78 -10.28
CA GLY A 99 6.86 -3.91 -10.86
C GLY A 99 6.43 -2.45 -10.99
N LEU A 100 5.27 -2.09 -10.43
CA LEU A 100 4.76 -0.72 -10.36
C LEU A 100 4.47 -0.34 -8.91
N ALA A 101 4.76 0.90 -8.53
CA ALA A 101 4.23 1.53 -7.32
C ALA A 101 3.61 2.89 -7.65
N VAL A 102 2.52 3.23 -6.95
CA VAL A 102 2.00 4.60 -6.91
C VAL A 102 2.61 5.27 -5.68
N VAL A 103 3.45 6.27 -5.89
CA VAL A 103 4.16 6.99 -4.83
C VAL A 103 3.45 8.31 -4.58
N VAL A 104 3.01 8.51 -3.34
CA VAL A 104 2.33 9.72 -2.90
C VAL A 104 3.37 10.67 -2.32
N CYS A 105 3.45 11.87 -2.89
CA CYS A 105 4.36 12.92 -2.46
C CYS A 105 3.59 14.21 -2.16
N GLY A 106 4.02 14.93 -1.14
CA GLY A 106 3.44 16.22 -0.78
C GLY A 106 3.96 16.73 0.55
N GLU A 107 3.63 17.99 0.85
CA GLU A 107 3.91 18.63 2.13
C GLU A 107 2.60 18.79 2.92
N PHE A 108 2.69 18.78 4.25
CA PHE A 108 1.52 19.06 5.10
C PHE A 108 1.35 20.59 5.28
N PRO A 109 0.12 21.11 5.15
CA PRO A 109 -0.14 22.56 5.14
C PRO A 109 0.08 23.23 6.50
N GLU A 110 -0.10 22.51 7.60
CA GLU A 110 0.07 23.06 8.94
C GLU A 110 1.40 22.59 9.55
N GLY A 111 2.12 23.53 10.17
CA GLY A 111 3.36 23.23 10.87
C GLY A 111 3.16 22.22 11.99
N THR A 112 4.03 21.22 12.05
CA THR A 112 4.07 20.24 13.15
C THR A 112 5.37 20.36 13.92
N SER A 113 5.37 19.94 15.20
CA SER A 113 6.59 19.98 16.02
C SER A 113 6.64 18.80 17.01
N GLY A 114 7.83 18.55 17.56
CA GLY A 114 8.04 17.52 18.57
C GLY A 114 7.74 16.09 18.06
N ALA A 115 7.05 15.30 18.89
CA ALA A 115 6.74 13.90 18.58
C ALA A 115 5.75 13.70 17.42
N LEU A 116 5.06 14.78 17.02
CA LEU A 116 4.08 14.84 15.92
C LEU A 116 4.68 15.40 14.62
N GLY A 117 5.98 15.72 14.61
CA GLY A 117 6.68 16.14 13.41
C GLY A 117 6.77 15.00 12.39
N TYR A 118 6.27 15.23 11.18
CA TYR A 118 6.48 14.29 10.07
C TYR A 118 7.90 14.41 9.51
N ARG A 119 8.42 13.31 8.97
CA ARG A 119 9.73 13.21 8.32
C ARG A 119 9.53 12.45 7.02
N GLU A 120 9.39 13.22 5.96
CA GLU A 120 9.15 12.66 4.64
C GLU A 120 10.29 11.73 4.22
N GLY A 121 9.92 10.72 3.45
CA GLY A 121 10.85 9.78 2.88
C GLY A 121 11.50 10.31 1.63
N PHE A 122 12.54 9.60 1.22
CA PHE A 122 13.03 9.67 -0.13
C PHE A 122 13.20 8.26 -0.69
N ILE A 123 13.17 8.14 -2.01
CA ILE A 123 13.51 6.92 -2.74
C ILE A 123 14.63 7.28 -3.70
N ASP A 124 15.81 6.72 -3.47
CA ASP A 124 16.88 6.74 -4.46
C ASP A 124 16.61 5.66 -5.52
N MET A 125 16.53 6.06 -6.79
CA MET A 125 16.30 5.13 -7.90
C MET A 125 17.59 4.48 -8.41
N SER A 126 18.74 5.01 -8.02
CA SER A 126 20.07 4.47 -8.34
C SER A 126 21.10 4.81 -7.27
N GLY A 127 22.31 4.27 -7.41
CA GLY A 127 23.39 4.50 -6.45
C GLY A 127 23.32 3.59 -5.22
N PRO A 128 24.20 3.81 -4.23
CA PRO A 128 24.41 2.89 -3.11
C PRO A 128 23.24 2.81 -2.12
N ALA A 129 22.38 3.84 -2.07
CA ALA A 129 21.22 3.87 -1.19
C ALA A 129 19.99 3.17 -1.79
N ALA A 130 19.91 3.06 -3.13
CA ALA A 130 18.73 2.51 -3.80
C ALA A 130 18.30 1.12 -3.30
N PRO A 131 19.21 0.14 -3.08
CA PRO A 131 18.80 -1.18 -2.56
C PRO A 131 18.15 -1.16 -1.17
N TYR A 132 18.26 -0.05 -0.44
CA TYR A 132 17.66 0.15 0.88
C TYR A 132 16.37 1.00 0.85
N CYS A 133 16.00 1.53 -0.31
CA CYS A 133 14.76 2.27 -0.51
C CYS A 133 13.67 1.33 -1.04
N THR A 134 12.54 1.27 -0.34
CA THR A 134 11.36 0.55 -0.83
C THR A 134 10.92 1.14 -2.17
N CYS A 135 10.55 0.29 -3.12
CA CYS A 135 10.11 0.65 -4.49
C CYS A 135 11.19 1.23 -5.42
N SER A 136 12.48 1.23 -5.05
CA SER A 136 13.57 1.64 -5.95
C SER A 136 13.75 0.71 -7.16
N ASP A 137 13.30 -0.53 -7.04
CA ASP A 137 13.31 -1.58 -8.06
C ASP A 137 11.98 -1.66 -8.85
N THR A 138 11.05 -0.73 -8.61
CA THR A 138 9.78 -0.63 -9.33
C THR A 138 9.74 0.60 -10.22
N SER A 139 8.88 0.58 -11.25
CA SER A 139 8.49 1.81 -11.95
C SER A 139 7.52 2.59 -11.05
N ASN A 140 7.88 3.83 -10.72
CA ASN A 140 7.11 4.67 -9.81
C ASN A 140 6.27 5.68 -10.58
N VAL A 141 4.96 5.67 -10.33
CA VAL A 141 4.03 6.75 -10.71
C VAL A 141 3.96 7.71 -9.54
N VAL A 142 4.64 8.84 -9.67
CA VAL A 142 4.78 9.82 -8.58
C VAL A 142 3.65 10.84 -8.67
N LEU A 143 2.86 10.93 -7.60
CA LEU A 143 1.80 11.91 -7.43
C LEU A 143 2.33 13.06 -6.57
N LEU A 144 2.61 14.21 -7.18
CA LEU A 144 2.99 15.43 -6.49
C LEU A 144 1.70 16.20 -6.14
N LEU A 145 1.19 16.01 -4.94
CA LEU A 145 -0.10 16.54 -4.51
C LEU A 145 0.05 17.92 -3.83
N GLN A 146 -0.87 18.83 -4.14
CA GLN A 146 -0.89 20.18 -3.58
C GLN A 146 -2.18 20.41 -2.77
N PRO A 147 -2.07 20.85 -1.50
CA PRO A 147 -3.25 21.08 -0.66
C PRO A 147 -4.03 22.32 -1.11
N ALA A 148 -5.35 22.26 -0.98
CA ALA A 148 -6.19 23.46 -1.07
C ALA A 148 -5.95 24.40 0.12
N THR A 149 -6.29 25.67 -0.06
CA THR A 149 -6.07 26.68 0.98
C THR A 149 -6.98 26.44 2.18
N GLY A 150 -6.42 26.47 3.39
CA GLY A 150 -7.17 26.38 4.64
C GLY A 150 -7.56 24.96 5.06
N ILE A 151 -7.02 23.94 4.39
CA ILE A 151 -7.20 22.53 4.74
C ILE A 151 -6.32 22.17 5.95
N THR A 152 -6.90 21.45 6.91
CA THR A 152 -6.18 20.94 8.09
C THR A 152 -5.30 19.74 7.75
N ASN A 153 -4.30 19.42 8.58
CA ASN A 153 -3.48 18.22 8.39
C ASN A 153 -4.29 16.92 8.40
N GLU A 154 -5.39 16.85 9.15
CA GLU A 154 -6.27 15.68 9.21
C GLU A 154 -7.06 15.50 7.90
N GLU A 155 -7.65 16.58 7.39
CA GLU A 155 -8.33 16.57 6.09
C GLU A 155 -7.36 16.24 4.95
N TRP A 156 -6.15 16.80 5.02
CA TRP A 156 -5.08 16.55 4.03
C TRP A 156 -4.63 15.09 4.06
N ASP A 157 -4.32 14.53 5.23
CA ASP A 157 -3.94 13.11 5.41
C ASP A 157 -4.98 12.17 4.77
N ARG A 158 -6.27 12.41 5.05
CA ARG A 158 -7.36 11.63 4.46
C ARG A 158 -7.36 11.74 2.93
N ALA A 159 -7.25 12.95 2.39
CA ALA A 159 -7.34 13.21 0.97
C ALA A 159 -6.18 12.59 0.18
N ILE A 160 -4.94 12.78 0.62
CA ILE A 160 -3.75 12.23 -0.07
C ILE A 160 -3.74 10.70 -0.05
N ARG A 161 -4.17 10.08 1.06
CA ARG A 161 -4.26 8.62 1.19
C ARG A 161 -5.29 8.08 0.19
N LEU A 162 -6.49 8.67 0.17
CA LEU A 162 -7.53 8.24 -0.76
C LEU A 162 -7.13 8.47 -2.22
N ALA A 163 -6.41 9.54 -2.55
CA ALA A 163 -5.88 9.79 -3.88
C ALA A 163 -4.91 8.67 -4.33
N GLY A 164 -3.92 8.34 -3.48
CA GLY A 164 -2.96 7.26 -3.76
C GLY A 164 -3.63 5.91 -4.00
N LEU A 165 -4.51 5.50 -3.08
CA LEU A 165 -5.25 4.24 -3.20
C LEU A 165 -6.18 4.21 -4.42
N SER A 166 -6.86 5.33 -4.72
CA SER A 166 -7.78 5.43 -5.85
C SER A 166 -7.05 5.33 -7.17
N VAL A 167 -5.90 6.01 -7.31
CA VAL A 167 -5.03 5.91 -8.50
C VAL A 167 -4.49 4.49 -8.64
N ALA A 168 -3.98 3.88 -7.56
CA ALA A 168 -3.50 2.51 -7.57
C ALA A 168 -4.58 1.52 -8.07
N SER A 169 -5.81 1.62 -7.55
CA SER A 169 -6.92 0.81 -8.00
C SER A 169 -7.37 1.14 -9.44
N TYR A 170 -7.28 2.40 -9.86
CA TYR A 170 -7.58 2.83 -11.23
C TYR A 170 -6.62 2.23 -12.24
N LEU A 171 -5.32 2.25 -11.97
CA LEU A 171 -4.33 1.65 -12.84
C LEU A 171 -4.54 0.13 -12.94
N ALA A 172 -4.80 -0.55 -11.81
CA ALA A 172 -5.07 -1.98 -11.81
C ALA A 172 -6.36 -2.37 -12.59
N ARG A 173 -7.35 -1.47 -12.74
CA ARG A 173 -8.54 -1.69 -13.59
C ARG A 173 -8.24 -1.94 -15.06
N THR A 174 -7.09 -1.48 -15.55
CA THR A 174 -6.68 -1.76 -16.93
C THR A 174 -6.46 -3.25 -17.22
N THR A 175 -6.38 -4.09 -16.19
CA THR A 175 -6.12 -5.54 -16.33
C THR A 175 -7.36 -6.42 -16.47
N VAL A 176 -8.58 -5.87 -16.33
CA VAL A 176 -9.82 -6.66 -16.25
C VAL A 176 -10.05 -7.54 -17.47
N ASP A 177 -9.71 -7.05 -18.67
CA ASP A 177 -9.91 -7.74 -19.95
C ASP A 177 -8.65 -8.47 -20.44
N HIS A 178 -7.67 -8.69 -19.56
CA HIS A 178 -6.39 -9.31 -19.89
C HIS A 178 -6.15 -10.60 -19.10
N GLU A 179 -5.40 -11.53 -19.69
CA GLU A 179 -4.93 -12.72 -18.99
C GLU A 179 -3.70 -12.38 -18.12
N PRO A 180 -3.64 -12.86 -16.86
CA PRO A 180 -2.50 -12.61 -15.98
C PRO A 180 -1.28 -13.43 -16.38
N ASP A 181 -0.08 -12.87 -16.18
CA ASP A 181 1.20 -13.58 -16.38
C ASP A 181 1.35 -14.75 -15.39
N ALA A 182 0.81 -14.62 -14.17
CA ALA A 182 0.83 -15.67 -13.14
C ALA A 182 -0.35 -15.55 -12.18
N VAL A 183 -0.77 -16.66 -11.58
CA VAL A 183 -1.75 -16.69 -10.49
C VAL A 183 -1.18 -17.44 -9.31
N GLU A 184 -0.98 -16.75 -8.19
CA GLU A 184 -0.62 -17.35 -6.92
C GLU A 184 -1.89 -17.62 -6.08
N VAL A 185 -1.97 -18.78 -5.43
CA VAL A 185 -3.10 -19.15 -4.55
C VAL A 185 -2.62 -19.17 -3.11
N PHE A 186 -3.29 -18.41 -2.25
CA PHE A 186 -3.03 -18.35 -0.81
C PHE A 186 -4.19 -18.94 -0.03
N GLU A 187 -3.92 -20.04 0.69
CA GLU A 187 -4.91 -20.78 1.46
C GLU A 187 -4.22 -21.50 2.63
N LEU A 188 -4.80 -21.41 3.82
CA LEU A 188 -4.39 -22.18 5.00
C LEU A 188 -5.29 -23.42 5.09
N GLY A 189 -5.08 -24.36 4.17
CA GLY A 189 -5.86 -25.58 4.07
C GLY A 189 -5.58 -26.57 5.20
N SER A 190 -6.17 -27.77 5.11
CA SER A 190 -5.84 -28.86 6.04
C SER A 190 -4.43 -29.40 5.75
N VAL A 191 -3.61 -29.48 6.79
CA VAL A 191 -2.20 -29.88 6.74
C VAL A 191 -1.89 -30.84 7.90
N ASP A 192 -0.74 -31.51 7.84
CA ASP A 192 -0.30 -32.41 8.93
C ASP A 192 -0.20 -31.64 10.26
N SER A 193 -1.04 -32.00 11.21
CA SER A 193 -1.09 -31.40 12.55
C SER A 193 0.16 -31.63 13.39
N SER A 194 1.05 -32.55 12.98
CA SER A 194 2.30 -32.83 13.69
C SER A 194 3.35 -31.73 13.54
N LEU A 195 3.26 -30.90 12.48
CA LEU A 195 4.19 -29.81 12.22
C LEU A 195 4.04 -28.68 13.25
N PRO A 196 5.14 -27.99 13.63
CA PRO A 196 5.10 -26.85 14.53
C PRO A 196 4.14 -25.76 14.04
N ARG A 197 3.25 -25.28 14.93
CA ARG A 197 2.32 -24.19 14.62
C ARG A 197 3.00 -22.84 14.83
N VAL A 198 2.96 -21.97 13.83
CA VAL A 198 3.64 -20.67 13.84
C VAL A 198 2.63 -19.57 13.56
N VAL A 199 2.72 -18.48 14.32
CA VAL A 199 1.96 -17.24 14.12
C VAL A 199 2.95 -16.12 13.89
N TYR A 200 2.63 -15.20 12.99
CA TYR A 200 3.41 -13.97 12.80
C TYR A 200 2.78 -12.85 13.61
N VAL A 201 3.55 -12.26 14.53
CA VAL A 201 3.12 -11.06 15.25
C VAL A 201 3.64 -9.84 14.49
N ASP A 202 2.74 -9.11 13.83
CA ASP A 202 3.08 -7.88 13.12
C ASP A 202 2.85 -6.67 14.03
N GLN A 203 3.94 -6.00 14.41
CA GLN A 203 3.90 -4.84 15.29
C GLN A 203 3.80 -3.56 14.45
N ILE A 204 2.64 -2.93 14.52
CA ILE A 204 2.36 -1.67 13.82
C ILE A 204 2.53 -0.47 14.73
N GLN A 205 2.80 0.68 14.11
CA GLN A 205 2.95 1.95 14.81
C GLN A 205 1.69 2.80 14.61
N ASP A 206 1.04 3.12 15.72
CA ASP A 206 -0.06 4.08 15.79
C ASP A 206 0.11 4.95 17.05
N GLN A 207 0.38 6.24 16.87
CA GLN A 207 0.74 7.17 17.97
C GLN A 207 0.01 8.53 17.86
N GLY A 208 -1.08 8.59 17.11
CA GLY A 208 -1.82 9.82 16.84
C GLY A 208 -1.51 10.43 15.47
N LEU A 209 -1.97 11.67 15.28
CA LEU A 209 -1.98 12.36 13.99
C LEU A 209 -0.61 12.27 13.28
N LEU A 210 -0.63 11.93 11.99
CA LEU A 210 0.53 11.71 11.11
C LEU A 210 1.40 10.48 11.45
N VAL A 211 0.98 9.67 12.42
CA VAL A 211 1.65 8.44 12.84
C VAL A 211 0.60 7.35 13.04
N HIS A 212 -0.26 7.14 12.06
CA HIS A 212 -1.35 6.16 12.11
C HIS A 212 -1.05 4.91 11.27
N THR A 213 -1.70 3.80 11.62
CA THR A 213 -1.84 2.64 10.74
C THR A 213 -3.32 2.29 10.70
N LEU A 214 -3.88 2.18 9.50
CA LEU A 214 -5.29 1.90 9.32
C LEU A 214 -5.53 0.41 9.10
N VAL A 215 -6.52 -0.14 9.78
CA VAL A 215 -7.02 -1.50 9.61
C VAL A 215 -8.47 -1.41 9.20
N TYR A 216 -8.81 -1.87 7.99
CA TYR A 216 -10.14 -1.70 7.41
C TYR A 216 -10.64 -0.25 7.45
N GLY A 217 -9.75 0.72 7.20
CA GLY A 217 -10.07 2.15 7.17
C GLY A 217 -10.19 2.84 8.54
N HIS A 218 -9.97 2.11 9.64
CA HIS A 218 -10.01 2.66 11.00
C HIS A 218 -8.61 2.71 11.61
N HIS A 219 -8.31 3.74 12.41
CA HIS A 219 -7.04 3.84 13.14
C HIS A 219 -6.85 2.65 14.08
N ALA A 220 -5.61 2.23 14.30
CA ALA A 220 -5.28 1.09 15.13
C ALA A 220 -5.01 1.45 16.61
N ASP A 221 -5.17 2.72 16.98
CA ASP A 221 -4.92 3.26 18.32
C ASP A 221 -5.68 2.53 19.45
N ASN A 222 -6.93 2.12 19.18
CA ASN A 222 -7.81 1.42 20.10
C ASN A 222 -7.98 -0.08 19.78
N LEU A 223 -7.11 -0.64 18.93
CA LEU A 223 -7.18 -2.03 18.56
C LEU A 223 -6.50 -2.92 19.62
N LEU A 224 -7.26 -3.84 20.22
CA LEU A 224 -6.66 -4.98 20.93
C LEU A 224 -5.85 -5.83 19.94
N PRO A 225 -4.83 -6.59 20.39
CA PRO A 225 -4.17 -7.56 19.53
C PRO A 225 -5.20 -8.41 18.77
N THR A 226 -5.22 -8.27 17.44
CA THR A 226 -6.28 -8.80 16.59
C THR A 226 -5.71 -9.87 15.68
N VAL A 227 -6.39 -11.01 15.62
CA VAL A 227 -6.04 -12.08 14.70
C VAL A 227 -6.62 -11.76 13.33
N LEU A 228 -5.74 -11.70 12.33
CA LEU A 228 -6.10 -11.58 10.92
C LEU A 228 -5.71 -12.87 10.20
N HIS A 229 -6.55 -13.28 9.26
CA HIS A 229 -6.12 -14.24 8.25
C HIS A 229 -5.03 -13.55 7.39
N PRO A 230 -3.92 -14.23 7.06
CA PRO A 230 -2.81 -13.56 6.37
C PRO A 230 -3.19 -13.03 4.97
N ASN A 231 -4.15 -13.66 4.30
CA ASN A 231 -4.74 -13.14 3.06
C ASN A 231 -5.33 -11.72 3.20
N GLU A 232 -5.87 -11.35 4.36
CA GLU A 232 -6.47 -10.01 4.56
C GLU A 232 -5.40 -8.93 4.39
N MET A 233 -4.20 -9.18 4.92
CA MET A 233 -3.05 -8.27 4.79
C MET A 233 -2.58 -8.14 3.33
N LEU A 234 -2.48 -9.26 2.62
CA LEU A 234 -2.11 -9.29 1.18
C LEU A 234 -3.18 -8.63 0.29
N ASP A 235 -4.42 -8.53 0.77
CA ASP A 235 -5.58 -8.00 0.04
C ASP A 235 -5.98 -6.59 0.52
N GLY A 236 -5.04 -5.89 1.17
CA GLY A 236 -5.13 -4.46 1.47
C GLY A 236 -5.88 -4.09 2.75
N ALA A 237 -6.05 -5.01 3.72
CA ALA A 237 -6.70 -4.67 4.99
C ALA A 237 -5.91 -3.65 5.83
N VAL A 238 -4.59 -3.58 5.66
CA VAL A 238 -3.69 -2.69 6.40
C VAL A 238 -3.12 -1.63 5.47
N VAL A 239 -3.30 -0.36 5.83
CA VAL A 239 -2.86 0.82 5.06
C VAL A 239 -2.06 1.75 5.94
N SER A 240 -0.98 2.31 5.41
CA SER A 240 -0.13 3.23 6.14
C SER A 240 -0.70 4.65 6.16
N ALA A 241 -0.47 5.32 7.27
CA ALA A 241 -0.67 6.75 7.47
C ALA A 241 0.42 7.29 8.41
N ASN A 242 1.61 6.69 8.31
CA ASN A 242 2.73 6.95 9.21
C ASN A 242 3.84 7.67 8.46
N TYR A 243 3.96 8.96 8.77
CA TYR A 243 4.90 9.87 8.12
C TYR A 243 6.12 10.18 9.00
N LYS A 244 6.29 9.56 10.17
CA LYS A 244 7.41 9.83 11.11
C LYS A 244 8.75 9.22 10.66
N GLY A 245 8.73 8.44 9.59
CA GLY A 245 9.91 8.15 8.79
C GLY A 245 9.47 7.53 7.48
N GLY A 246 9.65 8.24 6.37
CA GLY A 246 9.05 7.84 5.09
C GLY A 246 9.64 6.60 4.39
N GLN A 247 10.24 5.68 5.15
CA GLN A 247 10.55 4.31 4.73
C GLN A 247 10.13 3.27 5.79
N ARG A 248 9.49 3.67 6.90
CA ARG A 248 9.29 2.75 8.03
C ARG A 248 8.27 1.66 7.70
N VAL A 249 7.09 2.02 7.17
CA VAL A 249 6.07 1.03 6.80
C VAL A 249 5.12 1.59 5.72
N ALA A 250 5.54 1.67 4.46
CA ALA A 250 4.63 2.06 3.37
C ALA A 250 3.52 1.02 3.16
N THR A 251 2.37 1.40 2.61
CA THR A 251 1.22 0.51 2.35
C THR A 251 1.61 -0.72 1.53
N CYS A 252 2.50 -0.56 0.55
CA CYS A 252 3.01 -1.65 -0.27
C CYS A 252 3.76 -2.73 0.55
N ILE A 253 4.39 -2.38 1.68
CA ILE A 253 5.08 -3.36 2.54
C ILE A 253 4.08 -4.33 3.17
N HIS A 254 2.85 -3.89 3.47
CA HIS A 254 1.82 -4.77 4.00
C HIS A 254 1.28 -5.73 2.93
N THR A 255 0.95 -5.22 1.76
CA THR A 255 0.42 -6.02 0.64
C THR A 255 1.45 -6.97 0.02
N MET A 256 2.74 -6.61 0.11
CA MET A 256 3.87 -7.42 -0.34
C MET A 256 4.59 -8.17 0.80
N ASN A 257 4.01 -8.25 2.02
CA ASN A 257 4.73 -8.63 3.23
C ASN A 257 5.60 -9.91 3.06
N PRO A 258 6.95 -9.77 3.15
CA PRO A 258 7.85 -10.87 2.85
C PRO A 258 7.78 -12.00 3.89
N VAL A 259 7.44 -11.68 5.14
CA VAL A 259 7.29 -12.67 6.23
C VAL A 259 6.05 -13.52 5.97
N VAL A 260 4.90 -12.91 5.69
CA VAL A 260 3.66 -13.63 5.34
C VAL A 260 3.88 -14.55 4.14
N ARG A 261 4.53 -14.06 3.07
CA ARG A 261 4.84 -14.86 1.87
C ARG A 261 5.80 -16.01 2.17
N ALA A 262 6.82 -15.79 3.01
CA ALA A 262 7.73 -16.85 3.42
C ALA A 262 7.01 -17.93 4.24
N LEU A 263 6.14 -17.53 5.17
CA LEU A 263 5.38 -18.47 6.00
C LEU A 263 4.38 -19.28 5.17
N TYR A 264 3.76 -18.70 4.15
CA TYR A 264 2.95 -19.47 3.18
C TYR A 264 3.77 -20.53 2.44
N ARG A 265 5.02 -20.24 2.03
CA ARG A 265 5.88 -21.23 1.34
C ARG A 265 6.29 -22.41 2.23
N LEU A 266 6.34 -22.20 3.54
CA LEU A 266 6.69 -23.21 4.55
C LEU A 266 5.46 -23.97 5.09
N HIS A 267 4.26 -23.39 4.95
CA HIS A 267 3.00 -23.95 5.44
C HIS A 267 2.75 -25.36 4.85
N GLY A 268 2.43 -26.33 5.72
CA GLY A 268 2.17 -27.72 5.34
C GLY A 268 3.40 -28.51 4.90
N ARG A 269 4.60 -27.92 4.99
CA ARG A 269 5.89 -28.56 4.64
C ARG A 269 6.83 -28.66 5.84
N GLU A 270 7.03 -27.53 6.51
CA GLU A 270 7.95 -27.42 7.65
C GLU A 270 7.23 -26.89 8.89
N ILE A 271 6.20 -26.05 8.69
CA ILE A 271 5.40 -25.45 9.76
C ILE A 271 3.93 -25.44 9.38
N ASN A 272 3.08 -25.19 10.36
CA ASN A 272 1.68 -24.85 10.18
C ASN A 272 1.49 -23.36 10.47
N PHE A 273 1.61 -22.53 9.43
CA PHE A 273 1.27 -21.11 9.54
C PHE A 273 -0.20 -20.95 9.95
N ALA A 274 -0.45 -20.31 11.08
CA ALA A 274 -1.74 -20.27 11.75
C ALA A 274 -2.43 -18.90 11.71
N GLY A 275 -1.75 -17.86 11.21
CA GLY A 275 -2.32 -16.52 11.08
C GLY A 275 -1.36 -15.39 11.41
N VAL A 276 -1.86 -14.17 11.30
CA VAL A 276 -1.16 -12.95 11.71
C VAL A 276 -1.85 -12.40 12.96
N VAL A 277 -1.08 -12.00 13.96
CA VAL A 277 -1.57 -11.20 15.09
C VAL A 277 -1.06 -9.78 14.88
N LEU A 278 -1.98 -8.88 14.57
CA LEU A 278 -1.68 -7.47 14.44
C LEU A 278 -1.72 -6.85 15.84
N SER A 279 -0.64 -6.18 16.23
CA SER A 279 -0.52 -5.55 17.55
C SER A 279 0.11 -4.18 17.43
N ARG A 280 -0.30 -3.24 18.28
CA ARG A 280 0.42 -1.98 18.43
C ARG A 280 1.75 -2.23 19.14
N GLY A 281 2.84 -1.69 18.59
CA GLY A 281 4.20 -1.87 19.14
C GLY A 281 4.62 -0.81 20.16
N LEU A 282 4.00 0.37 20.13
CA LEU A 282 4.31 1.50 21.03
C LEU A 282 3.03 1.95 21.74
N HIS A 283 2.96 1.74 23.05
CA HIS A 283 1.90 2.25 23.92
C HIS A 283 2.25 3.66 24.41
N GLU A 284 1.22 4.49 24.62
CA GLU A 284 1.35 5.88 25.10
C GLU A 284 2.10 5.98 26.44
N ASP A 285 2.05 4.93 27.26
CA ASP A 285 2.67 4.85 28.58
C ASP A 285 4.21 4.84 28.57
N HIS A 286 4.86 4.76 27.40
CA HIS A 286 6.33 4.77 27.30
C HIS A 286 6.94 6.18 27.14
N GLN A 287 6.15 7.25 27.21
CA GLN A 287 6.64 8.64 27.18
C GLN A 287 6.75 9.29 28.56
N SER A 288 6.53 8.55 29.65
CA SER A 288 6.53 9.05 31.04
C SER A 288 7.48 8.30 31.98
N LEU A 289 8.73 8.09 31.56
CA LEU A 289 9.85 7.77 32.45
C LEU A 289 11.09 8.62 32.11
#